data_AF-A0A5N5EDS6-F1
#
_entry.id   AF-A0A5N5EDS6-F1
#
_cell.length_a   1.000
_cell.length_b   1.000
_cell.length_c   1.000
_cell.angle_alpha   90.00
_cell.angle_beta   90.00
_cell.angle_gamma   90.00
#
_symmetry.space_group_name_H-M   'P 1'
#
loop_
_entity.id
_entity.type
_entity.pdbx_description
1 polymer ?
#
loop_
_entity_poly.entity_id
_entity_poly.type
_entity_poly.pdbx_seq_one_letter_code
_entity_poly.pdbx_strand_id
1 'polypeptide(L)'
;MPIDQWRDLGQHIYVINDSSGWWFGDWLIYGQQHYPDRYKHAIAETSLSYQTLRNYAWVAGQFGVDRRRDRLSFQHHAEVAGLNVEMQDNWLNQAERFGWSRNELRRRIKAGLRPPSEKLPANVRVDVTAERRARWERAAADRGQELSAWIISVLDESASVWQAEPTPRLAPAPAERPQQNGAPLS
;
A
#
# COMPACT_ATOMS: atom_id res chain seq x y z
N MET A 1 -32.65 17.69 23.74
CA MET A 1 -31.35 17.81 23.08
C MET A 1 -31.58 17.87 21.57
N PRO A 2 -31.12 18.91 20.86
CA PRO A 2 -31.18 18.97 19.39
C PRO A 2 -30.38 17.85 18.73
N ILE A 3 -30.74 17.49 17.48
CA ILE A 3 -30.08 16.39 16.75
C ILE A 3 -28.60 16.64 16.52
N ASP A 4 -28.19 17.88 16.26
CA ASP A 4 -26.78 18.21 16.02
C ASP A 4 -25.93 18.03 17.28
N GLN A 5 -26.42 18.47 18.44
CA GLN A 5 -25.74 18.23 19.72
C GLN A 5 -25.60 16.74 20.05
N TRP A 6 -26.62 15.93 19.72
CA TRP A 6 -26.55 14.47 19.90
C TRP A 6 -25.50 13.84 18.96
N ARG A 7 -25.37 14.34 17.73
CA ARG A 7 -24.36 13.87 16.76
C ARG A 7 -22.94 14.25 17.19
N ASP A 8 -22.75 15.49 17.67
CA ASP A 8 -21.45 15.98 18.14
C ASP A 8 -20.95 15.15 19.34
N LEU A 9 -21.85 14.79 20.27
CA LEU A 9 -21.54 13.85 21.35
C LEU A 9 -21.08 12.49 20.83
N GLY A 10 -21.76 11.95 19.81
CA GLY A 10 -21.36 10.71 19.15
C GLY A 10 -19.97 10.79 18.52
N GLN A 11 -19.61 11.92 17.91
CA GLN A 11 -18.28 12.14 17.35
C GLN A 11 -17.20 12.20 18.43
N HIS A 12 -17.44 12.88 19.56
CA HIS A 12 -16.49 12.90 20.68
C HIS A 12 -16.27 11.51 21.27
N ILE A 13 -17.34 10.73 21.47
CA ILE A 13 -17.23 9.34 21.92
C ILE A 13 -16.38 8.52 20.96
N TYR A 14 -16.60 8.69 19.65
CA TYR A 14 -15.82 8.00 18.63
C TYR A 14 -14.34 8.34 18.70
N VAL A 15 -13.98 9.64 18.78
CA VAL A 15 -12.58 10.09 18.85
C VAL A 15 -11.87 9.51 20.07
N ILE A 16 -12.52 9.52 21.24
CA ILE A 16 -11.98 8.94 22.47
C ILE A 16 -11.79 7.43 22.29
N ASN A 17 -12.80 6.74 21.77
CA ASN A 17 -12.75 5.31 21.57
C ASN A 17 -11.66 4.90 20.59
N ASP A 18 -11.50 5.61 19.46
CA ASP A 18 -10.45 5.30 18.48
C ASP A 18 -9.05 5.58 19.03
N SER A 19 -8.90 6.66 19.81
CA SER A 19 -7.62 7.02 20.45
C SER A 19 -7.23 6.05 21.58
N SER A 20 -8.23 5.45 22.26
CA SER A 20 -7.99 4.58 23.42
C SER A 20 -7.05 3.40 23.12
N GLY A 21 -7.11 2.84 21.90
CA GLY A 21 -6.23 1.75 21.48
C GLY A 21 -4.75 2.15 21.51
N TRP A 22 -4.43 3.38 21.06
CA TRP A 22 -3.08 3.93 21.16
C TRP A 22 -2.63 4.08 22.61
N TRP A 23 -3.47 4.70 23.45
CA TRP A 23 -3.13 4.96 24.86
C TRP A 23 -2.90 3.67 25.65
N PHE A 24 -3.77 2.67 25.49
CA PHE A 24 -3.57 1.37 26.14
C PHE A 24 -2.31 0.67 25.62
N GLY A 25 -2.05 0.75 24.32
CA GLY A 25 -0.85 0.17 23.73
C GLY A 25 0.42 0.81 24.29
N ASP A 26 0.50 2.13 24.28
CA ASP A 26 1.65 2.90 24.77
C ASP A 26 1.89 2.69 26.27
N TRP A 27 0.80 2.70 27.06
CA TRP A 27 0.87 2.41 28.49
C TRP A 27 1.42 1.01 28.78
N LEU A 28 0.99 -0.01 28.03
CA LEU A 28 1.48 -1.38 28.19
C LEU A 28 2.92 -1.57 27.69
N ILE A 29 3.34 -0.84 26.66
CA ILE A 29 4.72 -0.83 26.17
C ILE A 29 5.62 -0.19 27.22
N TYR A 30 5.25 0.99 27.73
CA TYR A 30 5.99 1.67 28.79
C TYR A 30 6.17 0.78 30.04
N GLY A 31 5.10 0.10 30.45
CA GLY A 31 5.12 -0.77 31.61
C GLY A 31 5.97 -2.03 31.45
N GLN A 32 6.42 -2.39 30.25
CA GLN A 32 7.15 -3.64 29.98
C GLN A 32 8.45 -3.78 30.78
N GLN A 33 9.17 -2.67 31.00
CA GLN A 33 10.46 -2.69 31.71
C GLN A 33 10.32 -2.64 33.24
N HIS A 34 9.20 -2.10 33.74
CA HIS A 34 9.03 -1.77 35.15
C HIS A 34 8.05 -2.70 35.88
N TYR A 35 7.12 -3.33 35.14
CA TYR A 35 6.00 -4.08 35.69
C TYR A 35 5.80 -5.41 34.96
N PRO A 36 6.46 -6.50 35.41
CA PRO A 36 6.31 -7.82 34.80
C PRO A 36 4.85 -8.29 34.72
N ASP A 37 4.06 -8.01 35.77
CA ASP A 37 2.65 -8.38 35.89
C ASP A 37 1.67 -7.34 35.28
N ARG A 38 2.14 -6.40 34.46
CA ARG A 38 1.32 -5.29 33.92
C ARG A 38 -0.01 -5.72 33.29
N TYR A 39 -0.04 -6.86 32.60
CA TYR A 39 -1.27 -7.36 31.99
C TYR A 39 -2.30 -7.79 33.02
N LYS A 40 -1.88 -8.36 34.16
CA LYS A 40 -2.78 -8.72 35.26
C LYS A 40 -3.47 -7.47 35.81
N HIS A 41 -2.69 -6.42 36.06
CA HIS A 41 -3.22 -5.13 36.50
C HIS A 41 -4.11 -4.49 35.42
N ALA A 42 -3.68 -4.47 34.17
CA ALA A 42 -4.47 -3.90 33.07
C ALA A 42 -5.82 -4.58 32.89
N ILE A 43 -5.88 -5.91 33.00
CA ILE A 43 -7.15 -6.65 32.90
C ILE A 43 -8.07 -6.29 34.08
N ALA A 44 -7.53 -6.22 35.30
CA ALA A 44 -8.30 -5.90 36.50
C ALA A 44 -8.91 -4.48 36.45
N GLU A 45 -8.16 -3.50 35.94
CA GLU A 45 -8.56 -2.09 35.92
C GLU A 45 -9.45 -1.72 34.73
N THR A 46 -9.32 -2.41 33.59
CA THR A 46 -9.97 -2.00 32.33
C THR A 46 -11.13 -2.89 31.89
N SER A 47 -11.25 -4.09 32.49
CA SER A 47 -12.16 -5.15 32.03
C SER A 47 -11.96 -5.59 30.57
N LEU A 48 -10.85 -5.19 29.93
CA LEU A 48 -10.49 -5.64 28.58
C LEU A 48 -9.84 -7.03 28.64
N SER A 49 -10.10 -7.83 27.60
CA SER A 49 -9.45 -9.14 27.49
C SER A 49 -7.94 -8.99 27.29
N TYR A 50 -7.18 -9.97 27.78
CA TYR A 50 -5.74 -10.06 27.52
C TYR A 50 -5.42 -9.94 26.03
N GLN A 51 -6.19 -10.61 25.17
CA GLN A 51 -5.98 -10.61 23.73
C GLN A 51 -6.14 -9.21 23.12
N THR A 52 -7.14 -8.45 23.57
CA THR A 52 -7.36 -7.07 23.15
C THR A 52 -6.18 -6.18 23.54
N LEU A 53 -5.78 -6.25 24.81
CA LEU A 53 -4.66 -5.47 25.35
C LEU A 53 -3.34 -5.80 24.64
N ARG A 54 -3.09 -7.10 24.39
CA ARG A 54 -1.90 -7.56 23.65
C ARG A 54 -1.91 -7.05 22.22
N ASN A 55 -3.06 -7.07 21.55
CA ASN A 55 -3.21 -6.52 20.20
C ASN A 55 -2.93 -5.01 20.19
N TYR A 56 -3.44 -4.27 21.18
CA TYR A 56 -3.17 -2.83 21.30
C TYR A 56 -1.69 -2.52 21.47
N ALA A 57 -1.02 -3.20 22.40
CA ALA A 57 0.43 -3.07 22.59
C ALA A 57 1.21 -3.45 21.33
N TRP A 58 0.81 -4.50 20.62
CA TRP A 58 1.48 -4.90 19.40
C TRP A 58 1.37 -3.83 18.30
N VAL A 59 0.16 -3.35 18.01
CA VAL A 59 -0.05 -2.30 16.98
C VAL A 59 0.68 -1.00 17.37
N ALA A 60 0.54 -0.54 18.62
CA ALA A 60 1.23 0.66 19.10
C ALA A 60 2.76 0.55 18.95
N GLY A 61 3.33 -0.64 19.14
CA GLY A 61 4.76 -0.90 18.96
C GLY A 61 5.21 -0.91 17.50
N GLN A 62 4.31 -1.09 16.52
CA GLN A 62 4.64 -1.01 15.09
C GLN A 62 4.64 0.42 14.56
N PHE A 63 3.93 1.35 15.22
CA PHE A 63 3.75 2.72 14.77
C PHE A 63 4.21 3.71 15.85
N GLY A 64 5.41 4.24 15.66
CA GLY A 64 5.87 5.45 16.36
C GLY A 64 4.88 6.60 16.18
N VAL A 65 4.87 7.55 17.12
CA VAL A 65 3.91 8.66 17.15
C VAL A 65 3.88 9.44 15.83
N ASP A 66 5.04 9.60 15.19
CA ASP A 66 5.25 10.24 13.90
C ASP A 66 4.63 9.49 12.70
N ARG A 67 4.40 8.18 12.83
CA ARG A 67 3.79 7.33 11.80
C ARG A 67 2.29 7.12 12.00
N ARG A 68 1.71 7.60 13.09
CA ARG A 68 0.26 7.54 13.36
C ARG A 68 -0.43 8.66 12.59
N ARG A 69 -1.45 8.31 11.82
CA ARG A 69 -2.14 9.27 10.94
C ARG A 69 -3.49 9.64 11.50
N ASP A 70 -3.69 10.90 11.85
CA ASP A 70 -4.93 11.39 12.46
C ASP A 70 -6.17 11.19 11.58
N ARG A 71 -5.98 11.11 10.26
CA ARG A 71 -7.07 10.86 9.29
C ARG A 71 -7.46 9.38 9.20
N LEU A 72 -6.68 8.48 9.80
CA LEU A 72 -6.91 7.04 9.78
C LEU A 72 -7.08 6.51 11.19
N SER A 73 -8.11 5.68 11.35
CA SER A 73 -8.44 5.13 12.65
C SER A 73 -7.39 4.12 13.15
N PHE A 74 -7.32 3.86 14.46
CA PHE A 74 -6.44 2.83 15.04
C PHE A 74 -6.56 1.48 14.32
N GLN A 75 -7.79 1.12 13.95
CA GLN A 75 -8.08 -0.13 13.24
C GLN A 75 -7.49 -0.19 11.83
N HIS A 76 -7.30 0.93 11.13
CA HIS A 76 -6.60 0.93 9.83
C HIS A 76 -5.15 0.49 10.01
N HIS A 77 -4.50 1.02 11.06
CA HIS A 77 -3.13 0.67 11.41
C HIS A 77 -3.03 -0.80 11.82
N ALA A 78 -4.03 -1.33 12.55
CA ALA A 78 -4.10 -2.74 12.90
C ALA A 78 -4.15 -3.68 11.68
N GLU A 79 -4.79 -3.30 10.56
CA GLU A 79 -4.83 -4.13 9.34
C GLU A 79 -3.45 -4.32 8.70
N VAL A 80 -2.58 -3.32 8.82
CA VAL A 80 -1.28 -3.29 8.16
C VAL A 80 -0.12 -3.60 9.10
N ALA A 81 -0.34 -3.65 10.41
CA ALA A 81 0.68 -3.84 11.44
C ALA A 81 1.58 -5.07 11.22
N GLY A 82 1.07 -6.11 10.55
CA GLY A 82 1.83 -7.32 10.24
C GLY A 82 2.69 -7.25 8.97
N LEU A 83 2.59 -6.17 8.20
CA LEU A 83 3.37 -5.95 6.98
C LEU A 83 4.71 -5.28 7.31
N ASN A 84 5.65 -5.30 6.36
CA ASN A 84 6.87 -4.50 6.50
C ASN A 84 6.56 -2.99 6.46
N VAL A 85 7.49 -2.17 6.97
CA VAL A 85 7.30 -0.72 7.13
C VAL A 85 6.92 -0.01 5.81
N GLU A 86 7.58 -0.36 4.71
CA GLU A 86 7.30 0.24 3.40
C GLU A 86 5.87 -0.06 2.93
N MET A 87 5.44 -1.32 3.06
CA MET A 87 4.09 -1.74 2.71
C MET A 87 3.04 -1.11 3.63
N GLN A 88 3.32 -0.99 4.93
CA GLN A 88 2.44 -0.27 5.87
C GLN A 88 2.19 1.15 5.36
N ASP A 89 3.24 1.90 5.07
CA ASP A 89 3.14 3.30 4.66
C ASP A 89 2.44 3.46 3.32
N ASN A 90 2.73 2.58 2.35
CA ASN A 90 2.04 2.58 1.06
C ASN A 90 0.53 2.34 1.22
N TRP A 91 0.14 1.31 1.97
CA TRP A 91 -1.27 0.98 2.17
C TRP A 91 -2.03 2.06 2.94
N LEU A 92 -1.41 2.66 3.96
CA LEU A 92 -2.00 3.78 4.69
C LEU A 92 -2.10 5.04 3.81
N ASN A 93 -1.09 5.32 2.96
CA ASN A 93 -1.12 6.44 2.01
C ASN A 93 -2.31 6.30 1.05
N GLN A 94 -2.54 5.10 0.54
CA GLN A 94 -3.67 4.84 -0.34
C GLN A 94 -5.00 4.93 0.41
N ALA A 95 -5.10 4.36 1.61
CA ALA A 95 -6.32 4.42 2.42
C ALA A 95 -6.74 5.87 2.71
N GLU A 96 -5.77 6.72 3.07
CA GLU A 96 -5.98 8.13 3.35
C GLU A 96 -6.33 8.92 2.08
N ARG A 97 -5.59 8.70 0.98
CA ARG A 97 -5.81 9.38 -0.31
C ARG A 97 -7.19 9.07 -0.90
N PHE A 98 -7.63 7.84 -0.80
CA PHE A 98 -8.88 7.37 -1.43
C PHE A 98 -10.05 7.23 -0.44
N GLY A 99 -9.85 7.60 0.84
CA GLY A 99 -10.89 7.55 1.87
C GLY A 99 -11.41 6.14 2.12
N TRP A 100 -10.55 5.13 2.08
CA TRP A 100 -10.97 3.74 2.29
C TRP A 100 -11.39 3.50 3.73
N SER A 101 -12.48 2.77 3.92
CA SER A 101 -12.78 2.17 5.22
C SER A 101 -11.78 1.05 5.54
N ARG A 102 -11.64 0.73 6.83
CA ARG A 102 -10.86 -0.42 7.32
C ARG A 102 -11.17 -1.72 6.57
N ASN A 103 -12.44 -1.97 6.29
CA ASN A 103 -12.87 -3.18 5.58
C ASN A 103 -12.45 -3.17 4.10
N GLU A 104 -12.46 -2.00 3.45
CA GLU A 104 -11.95 -1.84 2.09
C GLU A 104 -10.44 -2.01 2.04
N LEU A 105 -9.72 -1.41 2.99
CA LEU A 105 -8.28 -1.59 3.14
C LEU A 105 -7.92 -3.08 3.29
N ARG A 106 -8.57 -3.80 4.22
CA ARG A 106 -8.38 -5.24 4.40
C ARG A 106 -8.62 -6.04 3.12
N ARG A 107 -9.70 -5.75 2.41
CA ARG A 107 -10.04 -6.41 1.13
C ARG A 107 -8.93 -6.19 0.09
N ARG A 108 -8.42 -4.97 -0.03
CA ARG A 108 -7.36 -4.62 -0.99
C ARG A 108 -6.02 -5.22 -0.63
N ILE A 109 -5.64 -5.22 0.65
CA ILE A 109 -4.44 -5.91 1.14
C ILE A 109 -4.51 -7.39 0.75
N LYS A 110 -5.65 -8.06 1.01
CA LYS A 110 -5.83 -9.47 0.64
C LYS A 110 -5.75 -9.71 -0.87
N ALA A 111 -6.24 -8.77 -1.69
CA ALA A 111 -6.15 -8.85 -3.14
C ALA A 111 -4.72 -8.64 -3.65
N GLY A 112 -3.99 -7.66 -3.09
CA GLY A 112 -2.62 -7.32 -3.49
C GLY A 112 -1.53 -8.26 -2.95
N LEU A 113 -1.78 -8.92 -1.82
CA LEU A 113 -0.92 -9.99 -1.29
C LEU A 113 -1.12 -11.32 -2.00
N ARG A 114 -2.20 -11.48 -2.76
CA ARG A 114 -2.36 -12.63 -3.63
C ARG A 114 -1.30 -12.47 -4.73
N PRO A 115 -0.36 -13.42 -4.90
CA PRO A 115 0.53 -13.37 -6.05
C PRO A 115 -0.34 -13.22 -7.30
N PRO A 116 0.07 -12.41 -8.31
CA PRO A 116 -0.65 -12.34 -9.56
C PRO A 116 -0.84 -13.78 -10.04
N SER A 117 -2.08 -14.29 -9.97
CA SER A 117 -2.32 -15.59 -10.56
C SER A 117 -2.23 -15.34 -12.06
N GLU A 118 -1.15 -15.81 -12.70
CA GLU A 118 -0.97 -15.78 -14.16
C GLU A 118 -2.17 -16.32 -14.95
N LYS A 119 -3.12 -16.98 -14.28
CA LYS A 119 -4.23 -17.72 -14.88
C LYS A 119 -5.61 -17.11 -14.65
N LEU A 120 -5.74 -15.95 -13.99
CA LEU A 120 -7.04 -15.26 -13.91
C LEU A 120 -7.07 -14.08 -14.90
N PRO A 121 -8.10 -14.00 -15.76
CA PRO A 121 -8.24 -12.88 -16.67
C PRO A 121 -8.37 -11.57 -15.87
N ALA A 122 -7.44 -10.64 -16.08
CA ALA A 122 -7.57 -9.27 -15.61
C ALA A 122 -8.50 -8.52 -16.57
N ASN A 123 -9.73 -8.27 -16.12
CA ASN A 123 -10.71 -7.55 -16.93
C ASN A 123 -10.43 -6.04 -16.92
N VAL A 124 -10.00 -5.49 -18.06
CA VAL A 124 -9.90 -4.05 -18.28
C VAL A 124 -11.22 -3.55 -18.88
N ARG A 125 -11.93 -2.66 -18.17
CA ARG A 125 -13.13 -1.98 -18.67
C ARG A 125 -12.77 -0.56 -19.09
N VAL A 126 -13.15 -0.19 -20.30
CA VAL A 126 -12.96 1.16 -20.84
C VAL A 126 -14.32 1.68 -21.29
N ASP A 127 -14.79 2.74 -20.64
CA ASP A 127 -16.02 3.43 -21.05
C ASP A 127 -15.71 4.34 -22.23
N VAL A 128 -16.34 4.08 -23.39
CA VAL A 128 -16.13 4.83 -24.62
C VAL A 128 -17.45 5.39 -25.14
N THR A 129 -17.38 6.58 -25.73
CA THR A 129 -18.55 7.19 -26.38
C THR A 129 -18.95 6.36 -27.60
N ALA A 130 -20.23 6.44 -27.98
CA ALA A 130 -20.76 5.75 -29.16
C ALA A 130 -19.99 6.11 -30.45
N GLU A 131 -19.56 7.37 -30.57
CA GLU A 131 -18.77 7.84 -31.71
C GLU A 131 -17.38 7.18 -31.78
N ARG A 132 -16.69 7.07 -30.64
CA ARG A 132 -15.37 6.40 -30.56
C ARG A 132 -15.50 4.92 -30.87
N ARG A 133 -16.54 4.26 -30.32
CA ARG A 133 -16.85 2.87 -30.62
C ARG A 133 -17.06 2.65 -32.12
N ALA A 134 -17.90 3.46 -32.77
CA ALA A 134 -18.17 3.32 -34.21
C ALA A 134 -16.91 3.53 -35.07
N ARG A 135 -16.02 4.46 -34.66
CA ARG A 135 -14.74 4.67 -35.33
C ARG A 135 -13.82 3.44 -35.23
N TRP A 136 -13.76 2.83 -34.05
CA TRP A 136 -12.96 1.62 -33.82
C TRP A 136 -13.54 0.40 -34.54
N GLU A 137 -14.86 0.25 -34.60
CA GLU A 137 -15.51 -0.83 -35.35
C GLU A 137 -15.19 -0.74 -36.85
N ARG A 138 -15.17 0.47 -37.43
CA ARG A 138 -14.72 0.67 -38.82
C ARG A 138 -13.25 0.31 -39.02
N ALA A 139 -12.38 0.78 -38.12
CA ALA A 139 -10.94 0.47 -38.20
C ALA A 139 -10.64 -1.03 -38.05
N ALA A 140 -11.41 -1.73 -37.21
CA ALA A 140 -11.34 -3.19 -37.08
C ALA A 140 -11.84 -3.90 -38.34
N ALA A 141 -12.96 -3.44 -38.92
CA ALA A 141 -13.52 -3.98 -40.16
C ALA A 141 -12.58 -3.82 -41.36
N ASP A 142 -11.88 -2.69 -41.46
CA ASP A 142 -10.87 -2.45 -42.51
C ASP A 142 -9.70 -3.45 -42.43
N ARG A 143 -9.40 -3.97 -41.23
CA ARG A 143 -8.42 -5.05 -41.01
C ARG A 143 -9.03 -6.45 -41.03
N GLY A 144 -10.34 -6.58 -41.30
CA GLY A 144 -11.05 -7.87 -41.26
C GLY A 144 -11.09 -8.52 -39.88
N GLN A 145 -10.97 -7.72 -38.82
CA GLN A 145 -10.90 -8.18 -37.43
C GLN A 145 -12.18 -7.81 -36.67
N GLU A 146 -12.51 -8.59 -35.66
CA GLU A 146 -13.52 -8.21 -34.66
C GLU A 146 -12.93 -7.11 -33.75
N LEU A 147 -13.79 -6.21 -33.24
CA LEU A 147 -13.36 -5.03 -32.49
C LEU A 147 -12.42 -5.36 -31.33
N SER A 148 -12.73 -6.40 -30.54
CA SER A 148 -11.88 -6.78 -29.41
C SER A 148 -10.51 -7.31 -29.85
N ALA A 149 -10.47 -8.14 -30.89
CA ALA A 149 -9.23 -8.64 -31.46
C ALA A 149 -8.35 -7.51 -32.02
N TRP A 150 -8.97 -6.55 -32.70
CA TRP A 150 -8.29 -5.36 -33.22
C TRP A 150 -7.73 -4.49 -32.10
N ILE A 151 -8.52 -4.21 -31.05
CA ILE A 151 -8.06 -3.42 -29.89
C ILE A 151 -6.85 -4.09 -29.23
N ILE A 152 -6.89 -5.41 -29.02
CA ILE A 152 -5.78 -6.16 -28.42
C ILE A 152 -4.52 -6.03 -29.30
N SER A 153 -4.64 -6.30 -30.61
CA SER A 153 -3.52 -6.18 -31.56
C SER A 153 -2.87 -4.81 -31.54
N VAL A 154 -3.67 -3.74 -31.57
CA VAL A 154 -3.15 -2.36 -31.58
C VAL A 154 -2.45 -2.01 -30.26
N LEU A 155 -2.99 -2.46 -29.13
CA LEU A 155 -2.36 -2.26 -27.82
C LEU A 155 -1.05 -3.04 -27.69
N ASP A 156 -1.01 -4.28 -28.17
CA ASP A 156 0.20 -5.12 -28.17
C ASP A 156 1.29 -4.57 -29.11
N GLU A 157 0.91 -4.13 -30.32
CA GLU A 157 1.79 -3.43 -31.26
C GLU A 157 2.39 -2.19 -30.59
N SER A 158 1.56 -1.34 -29.98
CA SER A 158 2.01 -0.12 -29.29
C SER A 158 2.93 -0.41 -28.11
N ALA A 159 2.67 -1.49 -27.36
CA ALA A 159 3.49 -1.93 -26.25
C ALA A 159 4.85 -2.50 -26.72
N SER A 160 4.88 -3.21 -27.86
CA SER A 160 6.11 -3.77 -28.42
C SER A 160 7.07 -2.69 -28.94
N VAL A 161 6.54 -1.58 -29.48
CA VAL A 161 7.34 -0.45 -29.97
C VAL A 161 8.10 0.25 -28.82
N TRP A 162 7.57 0.23 -27.60
CA TRP A 162 8.24 0.77 -26.40
C TRP A 162 9.41 -0.09 -25.90
N GLN A 163 9.54 -1.35 -26.31
CA GLN A 163 10.66 -2.21 -25.94
C GLN A 163 11.87 -2.10 -26.89
N ALA A 164 11.77 -1.27 -27.94
CA ALA A 164 12.75 -1.20 -29.02
C ALA A 164 13.69 0.02 -28.95
N GLU A 165 14.00 0.57 -27.78
CA GLU A 165 15.25 1.33 -27.59
C GLU A 165 16.33 0.40 -27.02
N PRO A 166 17.36 0.01 -27.80
CA PRO A 166 18.53 -0.63 -27.22
C PRO A 166 19.30 0.44 -26.45
N THR A 167 19.31 0.31 -25.12
CA THR A 167 20.24 1.02 -24.24
C THR A 167 21.64 0.98 -24.87
N PRO A 168 22.35 2.12 -25.03
CA PRO A 168 23.69 2.12 -25.58
C PRO A 168 24.55 1.21 -24.71
N ARG A 169 25.07 0.13 -25.30
CA ARG A 169 25.97 -0.79 -24.61
C ARG A 169 27.25 0.00 -24.32
N LEU A 170 27.44 0.41 -23.06
CA LEU A 170 28.66 1.07 -22.61
C LEU A 170 29.84 0.14 -22.96
N ALA A 171 30.68 0.56 -23.90
CA ALA A 171 31.88 -0.20 -24.24
C ALA A 171 32.78 -0.29 -22.99
N PRO A 172 33.42 -1.45 -22.72
CA PRO A 172 34.38 -1.53 -21.62
C PRO A 172 35.53 -0.54 -21.88
N ALA A 173 35.92 0.19 -20.83
CA ALA A 173 37.00 1.16 -20.86
C ALA A 173 38.29 0.54 -21.45
N PRO A 174 39.09 1.32 -22.22
CA PRO A 174 40.31 0.80 -22.81
C PRO A 174 41.32 0.45 -21.71
N ALA A 175 41.90 -0.74 -21.81
CA ALA A 175 42.97 -1.21 -20.93
C ALA A 175 44.16 -0.24 -20.94
N GLU A 176 44.59 0.19 -19.76
CA GLU A 176 45.81 0.96 -19.56
C GLU A 176 47.02 0.17 -20.09
N ARG A 177 47.82 0.82 -20.94
CA ARG A 177 49.05 0.22 -21.48
C ARG A 177 50.13 0.20 -20.38
N PRO A 178 50.98 -0.84 -20.30
CA PRO A 178 52.07 -0.85 -19.34
C PRO A 178 53.10 0.24 -19.69
N GLN A 179 53.49 1.03 -18.70
CA GLN A 179 54.62 1.97 -18.81
C GLN A 179 55.89 1.17 -19.08
N GLN A 180 56.51 1.41 -20.24
CA GLN A 180 57.86 0.95 -20.54
C GLN A 180 58.84 1.86 -19.80
N ASN A 181 59.46 1.35 -18.73
CA ASN A 181 60.63 1.97 -18.12
C ASN A 181 61.83 1.79 -19.06
N GLY A 182 62.15 2.85 -19.80
CA GLY A 182 63.41 3.00 -20.50
C GLY A 182 64.47 3.59 -19.57
N ALA A 183 65.54 2.84 -19.36
CA ALA A 183 66.86 3.32 -18.96
C ALA A 183 67.86 2.78 -19.99
N PRO A 184 69.12 3.27 -20.09
CA PRO A 184 69.69 4.60 -19.83
C PRO A 184 70.56 5.07 -21.05
N LEU A 185 71.53 5.98 -20.82
CA LEU A 185 72.67 6.45 -21.65
C LEU A 185 72.40 7.82 -22.31
N SER A 186 73.22 8.87 -22.15
CA SER A 186 74.62 9.03 -21.71
C SER A 186 74.82 10.35 -20.98
#